data_AF-A0A3T0N056-F1
#
_entry.id   AF-A0A3T0N056-F1
#
_cell.length_a   1.000
_cell.length_b   1.000
_cell.length_c   1.000
_cell.angle_alpha   90.00
_cell.angle_beta   90.00
_cell.angle_gamma   90.00
#
_symmetry.space_group_name_H-M   'P 1'
#
loop_
_entity.id
_entity.type
_entity.pdbx_description
1 polymer ?
#
loop_
_entity_poly.entity_id
_entity_poly.type
_entity_poly.pdbx_seq_one_letter_code
_entity_poly.pdbx_strand_id
1 'polypeptide(L)'
;MIFFSFFTASIFSLTAFLQSEAAWWKGPLSALALFALGLAIGVGLQEEALKNTILPPVIGLATAAWTCAILIGLGSVTALALRDFWAPGRIAGTAFVGGWILISGLQFVFG
;
A
#
# COMPACT_ATOMS: atom_id res chain seq x y z
N MET A 1 15.83 -7.62 3.84
CA MET A 1 15.24 -7.64 2.48
C MET A 1 13.99 -8.51 2.44
N ILE A 2 14.08 -9.81 2.75
CA ILE A 2 12.91 -10.71 2.92
C ILE A 2 11.85 -10.15 3.91
N PHE A 3 12.30 -9.54 5.00
CA PHE A 3 11.40 -8.92 5.99
C PHE A 3 10.51 -7.80 5.42
N PHE A 4 11.02 -6.99 4.48
CA PHE A 4 10.23 -5.92 3.87
C PHE A 4 9.15 -6.50 2.97
N SER A 5 9.51 -7.46 2.12
CA SER A 5 8.55 -8.17 1.25
C SER A 5 7.50 -8.92 2.07
N PHE A 6 7.87 -9.48 3.22
CA PHE A 6 6.94 -10.08 4.19
C PHE A 6 5.97 -9.11 4.76
N PHE A 7 6.50 -8.00 5.26
CA PHE A 7 5.71 -6.97 5.90
C PHE A 7 4.70 -6.38 4.90
N THR A 8 5.15 -6.09 3.69
CA THR A 8 4.30 -5.52 2.65
C THR A 8 3.24 -6.51 2.16
N ALA A 9 3.60 -7.78 1.96
CA ALA A 9 2.64 -8.84 1.61
C ALA A 9 1.60 -9.07 2.73
N SER A 10 2.00 -8.93 3.99
CA SER A 10 1.10 -9.03 5.15
C SER A 10 0.10 -7.87 5.19
N ILE A 11 0.55 -6.63 4.96
CA ILE A 11 -0.35 -5.46 4.87
C ILE A 11 -1.34 -5.63 3.72
N PHE A 12 -0.87 -6.11 2.57
CA PHE A 12 -1.68 -6.35 1.39
C PHE A 12 -2.76 -7.42 1.66
N SER A 13 -2.37 -8.54 2.26
CA SER A 13 -3.26 -9.63 2.67
C SER A 13 -4.30 -9.18 3.71
N LEU A 14 -3.87 -8.46 4.74
CA LEU A 14 -4.75 -7.93 5.78
C LEU A 14 -5.77 -6.96 5.19
N THR A 15 -5.33 -6.06 4.31
CA THR A 15 -6.24 -5.12 3.64
C THR A 15 -7.25 -5.85 2.77
N ALA A 16 -6.82 -6.86 2.03
CA ALA A 16 -7.72 -7.66 1.20
C ALA A 16 -8.75 -8.42 2.05
N PHE A 17 -8.33 -8.99 3.19
CA PHE A 17 -9.23 -9.64 4.14
C PHE A 17 -10.28 -8.66 4.69
N LEU A 18 -9.83 -7.52 5.24
CA LEU A 18 -10.73 -6.51 5.81
C LEU A 18 -11.70 -5.95 4.75
N GLN A 19 -11.23 -5.77 3.52
CA GLN A 19 -12.08 -5.27 2.44
C GLN A 19 -13.14 -6.29 1.98
N SER A 20 -12.89 -7.59 2.13
CA SER A 20 -13.85 -8.63 1.73
C SER A 20 -15.15 -8.58 2.53
N GLU A 21 -15.07 -8.19 3.81
CA GLU A 21 -16.24 -8.05 4.71
C GLU A 21 -16.75 -6.59 4.81
N ALA A 22 -15.92 -5.62 4.40
CA ALA A 22 -16.27 -4.21 4.44
C ALA A 22 -17.25 -3.79 3.34
N ALA A 23 -17.81 -2.59 3.50
CA ALA A 23 -18.51 -1.92 2.42
C ALA A 23 -17.54 -1.55 1.29
N TRP A 24 -18.01 -1.63 0.06
CA TRP A 24 -17.17 -1.54 -1.15
C TRP A 24 -16.32 -0.25 -1.22
N TRP A 25 -16.80 0.84 -0.62
CA TRP A 25 -16.15 2.15 -0.63
C TRP A 25 -15.05 2.32 0.43
N LYS A 26 -14.98 1.49 1.48
CA LYS A 26 -14.07 1.73 2.62
C LYS A 26 -12.59 1.61 2.24
N GLY A 27 -12.21 0.55 1.53
CA GLY A 27 -10.83 0.34 1.05
C GLY A 27 -10.36 1.39 0.05
N PRO A 28 -11.12 1.70 -1.01
CA PRO A 28 -10.78 2.80 -1.92
C PRO A 28 -10.68 4.15 -1.21
N LEU A 29 -11.57 4.44 -0.25
CA LEU A 29 -11.54 5.69 0.50
C LEU A 29 -10.30 5.77 1.40
N SER A 30 -9.90 4.69 2.07
CA SER A 30 -8.70 4.70 2.90
C SER A 30 -7.42 4.86 2.07
N ALA A 31 -7.35 4.24 0.89
CA ALA A 31 -6.28 4.47 -0.07
C ALA A 31 -6.22 5.93 -0.53
N LEU A 32 -7.37 6.52 -0.86
CA LEU A 32 -7.47 7.92 -1.30
C LEU A 32 -7.07 8.90 -0.17
N ALA A 33 -7.51 8.63 1.07
CA ALA A 33 -7.13 9.42 2.23
C ALA A 33 -5.61 9.39 2.49
N LEU A 34 -4.98 8.22 2.39
CA LEU A 34 -3.52 8.09 2.52
C LEU A 34 -2.77 8.77 1.38
N PHE A 35 -3.31 8.71 0.16
CA PHE A 35 -2.73 9.41 -0.99
C PHE A 35 -2.80 10.94 -0.81
N ALA A 36 -3.95 11.44 -0.38
CA ALA A 36 -4.16 12.86 -0.07
C ALA A 36 -3.26 13.34 1.08
N LEU A 37 -3.05 12.50 2.10
CA LEU A 37 -2.11 12.78 3.19
C LEU A 37 -0.67 12.86 2.68
N GLY A 38 -0.24 11.93 1.82
CA GLY A 38 1.07 12.00 1.17
C GLY A 38 1.25 13.26 0.31
N LEU A 39 0.20 13.67 -0.41
CA LEU A 39 0.19 14.93 -1.16
C LEU A 39 0.27 16.16 -0.25
N ALA A 40 -0.49 16.19 0.85
CA ALA A 40 -0.47 17.31 1.80
C ALA A 40 0.92 17.50 2.42
N ILE A 41 1.57 16.39 2.78
CA ILE A 41 2.97 16.41 3.25
C ILE A 41 3.90 16.88 2.13
N GLY A 42 3.77 16.33 0.91
CA GLY A 42 4.62 16.68 -0.23
C GLY A 42 4.53 18.17 -0.64
N VAL A 43 3.33 18.75 -0.62
CA VAL A 43 3.12 20.17 -0.93
C VAL A 43 3.63 21.06 0.21
N GLY A 44 3.36 20.69 1.47
CA GLY A 44 3.86 21.43 2.63
C GLY A 44 5.40 21.46 2.72
N LEU A 45 6.07 20.48 2.12
CA LEU A 45 7.53 20.39 2.11
C LEU A 45 8.23 21.24 1.06
N GLN A 46 7.51 21.81 0.08
CA GLN A 46 8.15 22.61 -0.97
C GLN A 46 8.94 23.80 -0.40
N GLU A 47 8.48 24.39 0.71
CA GLU A 47 9.15 25.54 1.33
C GLU A 47 10.37 25.15 2.16
N GLU A 48 10.36 23.99 2.83
CA GLU A 48 11.46 23.53 3.70
C GLU A 48 12.54 22.77 2.94
N ALA A 49 12.16 22.02 1.88
CA ALA A 49 13.09 21.27 1.05
C ALA A 49 13.96 22.17 0.16
N LEU A 50 13.47 23.37 -0.22
CA LEU A 50 14.26 24.35 -0.97
C LEU A 50 15.39 24.97 -0.11
N LYS A 51 15.25 24.91 1.23
CA LYS A 51 16.13 25.59 2.19
C LYS A 51 17.24 24.69 2.76
N ASN A 52 17.10 23.37 2.65
CA ASN A 52 18.07 22.39 3.18
C ASN A 52 18.62 21.48 2.07
N THR A 53 19.94 21.44 1.93
CA THR A 53 20.65 20.59 0.95
C THR A 53 20.59 19.08 1.29
N ILE A 54 20.13 18.74 2.49
CA ILE A 54 19.98 17.37 2.99
C ILE A 54 18.50 17.01 2.85
N LEU A 55 18.19 15.93 2.13
CA LEU A 55 16.81 15.43 1.99
C LEU A 55 16.12 15.37 3.37
N PRO A 56 15.11 16.22 3.63
CA PRO A 56 14.46 16.22 4.93
C PRO A 56 13.78 14.86 5.17
N PRO A 57 13.84 14.31 6.41
CA PRO A 57 13.25 13.01 6.76
C PRO A 57 11.75 12.92 6.47
N VAL A 58 11.09 14.07 6.33
CA VAL A 58 9.68 14.19 5.97
C VAL A 58 9.38 13.73 4.54
N ILE A 59 10.34 13.78 3.60
CA ILE A 59 10.18 13.20 2.26
C ILE A 59 9.98 11.68 2.36
N GLY A 60 10.67 11.03 3.31
CA GLY A 60 10.48 9.60 3.60
C GLY A 60 9.06 9.28 4.09
N LEU A 61 8.42 10.20 4.80
CA LEU A 61 7.02 10.04 5.24
C LEU A 61 6.04 10.18 4.07
N ALA A 62 6.27 11.14 3.16
CA ALA A 62 5.44 11.30 1.97
C ALA A 62 5.52 10.07 1.05
N THR A 63 6.72 9.56 0.79
CA THR A 63 6.92 8.36 -0.03
C THR A 63 6.38 7.11 0.63
N ALA A 64 6.53 6.95 1.95
CA ALA A 64 5.91 5.87 2.70
C ALA A 64 4.38 5.94 2.64
N ALA A 65 3.78 7.13 2.78
CA ALA A 65 2.34 7.33 2.69
C ALA A 65 1.80 6.94 1.30
N TRP A 66 2.47 7.34 0.21
CA TRP A 66 2.08 6.93 -1.14
C TRP A 66 2.26 5.44 -1.37
N THR A 67 3.34 4.84 -0.88
CA THR A 67 3.56 3.40 -0.98
C THR A 67 2.44 2.64 -0.27
N CYS A 68 2.08 3.04 0.95
CA CYS A 68 0.95 2.49 1.69
C CYS A 68 -0.38 2.68 0.96
N ALA A 69 -0.62 3.86 0.36
CA ALA A 69 -1.83 4.13 -0.41
C ALA A 69 -1.98 3.17 -1.61
N ILE A 70 -0.90 2.94 -2.36
CA ILE A 70 -0.88 2.00 -3.48
C ILE A 70 -1.16 0.57 -3.00
N LEU A 71 -0.50 0.15 -1.92
CA LEU A 71 -0.66 -1.21 -1.38
C LEU A 71 -2.09 -1.47 -0.89
N ILE A 72 -2.65 -0.51 -0.14
CA ILE A 72 -4.01 -0.61 0.36
C ILE A 72 -5.02 -0.54 -0.79
N GLY A 73 -4.78 0.34 -1.76
CA GLY A 73 -5.58 0.45 -2.98
C GLY A 73 -5.63 -0.86 -3.74
N LEU A 74 -4.47 -1.42 -4.09
CA LEU A 74 -4.37 -2.69 -4.81
C LEU A 74 -4.97 -3.86 -4.01
N GLY A 75 -4.72 -3.93 -2.69
CA GLY A 75 -5.31 -4.96 -1.83
C GLY A 75 -6.83 -4.87 -1.79
N SER A 76 -7.36 -3.65 -1.73
CA SER A 76 -8.80 -3.41 -1.74
C SER A 76 -9.45 -3.76 -3.08
N VAL A 77 -8.83 -3.42 -4.21
CA VAL A 77 -9.32 -3.75 -5.55
C VAL A 77 -9.31 -5.26 -5.76
N THR A 78 -8.24 -5.93 -5.32
CA THR A 78 -8.11 -7.40 -5.42
C THR A 78 -9.22 -8.09 -4.62
N ALA A 79 -9.51 -7.62 -3.41
CA ALA A 79 -10.60 -8.13 -2.60
C ALA A 79 -11.97 -7.88 -3.25
N LEU A 80 -12.22 -6.67 -3.77
CA LEU A 80 -13.46 -6.35 -4.46
C LEU A 80 -13.69 -7.23 -5.68
N ALA A 81 -12.65 -7.49 -6.47
CA ALA A 81 -12.74 -8.34 -7.65
C ALA A 81 -13.02 -9.82 -7.33
N LEU A 82 -12.53 -10.30 -6.18
CA LEU A 82 -12.63 -11.71 -5.79
C LEU A 82 -13.75 -12.00 -4.77
N ARG A 83 -14.34 -10.96 -4.18
CA ARG A 83 -15.32 -11.04 -3.08
C ARG A 83 -16.52 -11.94 -3.41
N ASP A 84 -16.99 -11.91 -4.65
CA ASP A 84 -18.19 -12.68 -5.04
C ASP A 84 -17.86 -14.14 -5.42
N PHE A 85 -16.58 -14.46 -5.60
CA PHE A 85 -16.15 -15.78 -6.07
C PHE A 85 -15.57 -16.63 -4.94
N TRP A 86 -14.79 -16.04 -4.03
CA TRP A 86 -13.95 -16.77 -3.09
C TRP A 86 -14.24 -16.41 -1.63
N ALA A 87 -14.04 -17.38 -0.74
CA ALA A 87 -14.11 -17.14 0.69
C ALA A 87 -13.01 -16.14 1.14
N PRO A 88 -13.27 -15.29 2.15
CA PRO A 88 -12.35 -14.28 2.67
C PRO A 88 -10.93 -14.80 2.95
N GLY A 89 -10.81 -16.00 3.54
CA GLY A 89 -9.52 -16.62 3.83
C GLY A 89 -8.71 -16.97 2.57
N ARG A 90 -9.37 -17.37 1.48
CA ARG A 90 -8.68 -17.63 0.20
C ARG A 90 -8.25 -16.33 -0.46
N ILE A 91 -9.05 -15.27 -0.35
CA ILE A 91 -8.68 -13.93 -0.85
C ILE A 91 -7.43 -13.43 -0.12
N ALA A 92 -7.40 -13.53 1.21
CA ALA A 92 -6.25 -13.12 2.02
C ALA A 92 -4.98 -13.94 1.69
N GLY A 93 -5.11 -15.26 1.56
CA GLY A 93 -3.98 -16.13 1.23
C GLY A 93 -3.42 -15.86 -0.17
N THR A 94 -4.29 -15.69 -1.17
CA THR A 94 -3.86 -15.38 -2.55
C THR A 94 -3.30 -13.97 -2.67
N ALA A 95 -3.87 -13.00 -1.95
CA ALA A 95 -3.30 -11.66 -1.84
C ALA A 95 -1.90 -11.70 -1.21
N PHE A 96 -1.70 -12.46 -0.14
CA PHE A 96 -0.38 -12.62 0.49
C PHE A 96 0.65 -13.20 -0.49
N VAL A 97 0.35 -14.34 -1.10
CA VAL A 97 1.29 -15.03 -2.01
C VAL A 97 1.55 -14.18 -3.26
N GLY A 98 0.49 -13.60 -3.83
CA GLY A 98 0.59 -12.71 -4.99
C GLY A 98 1.43 -11.47 -4.67
N GLY A 99 1.14 -10.78 -3.58
CA GLY A 99 1.90 -9.61 -3.12
C GLY A 99 3.36 -9.95 -2.79
N TRP A 100 3.61 -11.10 -2.15
CA TRP A 100 4.94 -11.57 -1.84
C TRP A 100 5.79 -11.78 -3.10
N ILE A 101 5.26 -12.54 -4.07
CA ILE A 101 5.96 -12.86 -5.32
C ILE A 101 6.21 -11.58 -6.10
N LEU A 102 5.21 -10.70 -6.20
CA LEU A 102 5.32 -9.46 -6.97
C LEU A 102 6.40 -8.54 -6.38
N ILE A 103 6.45 -8.39 -5.06
CA ILE A 103 7.44 -7.53 -4.40
C ILE A 103 8.83 -8.16 -4.40
N SER A 104 8.92 -9.47 -4.16
CA SER A 104 10.21 -10.19 -4.21
C SER A 104 10.77 -10.21 -5.63
N GLY A 105 9.90 -10.35 -6.65
CA GLY A 105 10.28 -10.29 -8.05
C GLY A 105 10.68 -8.88 -8.49
N LEU A 106 9.95 -7.84 -8.08
CA LEU A 106 10.30 -6.45 -8.34
C LEU A 106 11.69 -6.12 -7.76
N GLN A 107 11.98 -6.61 -6.55
CA GLN A 107 13.30 -6.45 -5.94
C GLN A 107 14.41 -7.20 -6.69
N PHE A 108 14.13 -8.35 -7.31
CA PHE A 108 15.13 -9.06 -8.11
C PHE A 108 15.46 -8.34 -9.43
N VAL A 109 14.51 -7.58 -9.97
CA VAL A 109 14.68 -6.84 -11.23
C VAL A 109 15.35 -5.47 -11.01
N PHE A 110 15.09 -4.80 -9.88
CA PHE A 110 15.52 -3.43 -9.62
C PHE A 110 16.51 -3.26 -8.45
N GLY A 111 16.82 -4.32 -7.70
CA GLY A 111 17.77 -4.32 -6.58
C GLY A 111 19.15 -4.81 -6.98
#